data_AF-A0A661PJQ4-F1
#
_entry.id   AF-A0A661PJQ4-F1
#
_cell.length_a   1.000
_cell.length_b   1.000
_cell.length_c   1.000
_cell.angle_alpha   90.00
_cell.angle_beta   90.00
_cell.angle_gamma   90.00
#
_symmetry.space_group_name_H-M   'P 1'
#
loop_
_entity.id
_entity.type
_entity.pdbx_description
1 polymer ?
#
loop_
_entity_poly.entity_id
_entity_poly.type
_entity_poly.pdbx_seq_one_letter_code
_entity_poly.pdbx_strand_id
1 'polypeptide(L)'
;MSEEKWQDKLPEELRDAPYLGKAESVADALGKLQHAAKLVGTSVRIPDENASDSDREAFLAKLGEVDGVARMPLSDDAEGLKALMAKLGTPEEGTDYKLPELEDFTWGEETAAALREYALEAGMTVSQFTKMAAKVAAKEQDATALTSQAGEDLRKEIRLDWGDTLEDREALIRGWMDKSTAPESLRAQFEDRNLDLPTMNWLHGIAKQFKGDVSPISKDGSGGDTPLDPGEAQAAMTGVLNDLTGMREDNPQYKPLQAKLVKLQRLASGSRAA
;
A
#
# COMPACT_ATOMS: atom_id res chain seq x y z
N MET A 1 41.83 73.91 -12.57
CA MET A 1 42.45 73.57 -11.28
C MET A 1 42.31 72.07 -11.15
N SER A 2 43.32 71.32 -11.57
CA SER A 2 43.29 69.85 -11.47
C SER A 2 43.29 69.50 -9.98
N GLU A 3 42.26 68.81 -9.51
CA GLU A 3 42.22 68.31 -8.13
C GLU A 3 43.43 67.41 -7.91
N GLU A 4 44.30 67.82 -6.99
CA GLU A 4 45.49 67.08 -6.59
C GLU A 4 45.02 65.73 -6.04
N LYS A 5 45.28 64.65 -6.78
CA LYS A 5 44.84 63.31 -6.37
C LYS A 5 45.56 62.96 -5.08
N TRP A 6 44.81 62.62 -4.04
CA TRP A 6 45.37 62.22 -2.74
C TRP A 6 46.37 61.05 -2.84
N GLN A 7 46.24 60.24 -3.89
CA GLN A 7 47.13 59.13 -4.25
C GLN A 7 48.58 59.58 -4.46
N ASP A 8 48.81 60.80 -4.93
CA ASP A 8 50.15 61.35 -5.19
C ASP A 8 50.93 61.65 -3.89
N LYS A 9 50.22 61.73 -2.74
CA LYS A 9 50.82 61.95 -1.41
C LYS A 9 51.24 60.65 -0.72
N LEU A 10 50.91 59.49 -1.29
CA LEU A 10 51.33 58.19 -0.77
C LEU A 10 52.75 57.83 -1.24
N PRO A 11 53.52 57.08 -0.42
CA PRO A 11 54.75 56.40 -0.86
C PRO A 11 54.50 55.54 -2.11
N GLU A 12 55.49 55.46 -3.00
CA GLU A 12 55.39 54.75 -4.29
C GLU A 12 54.91 53.30 -4.12
N GLU A 13 55.38 52.62 -3.08
CA GLU A 13 55.00 51.25 -2.70
C GLU A 13 53.49 51.05 -2.46
N LEU A 14 52.80 52.08 -1.94
CA LEU A 14 51.35 52.03 -1.69
C LEU A 14 50.54 52.52 -2.88
N ARG A 15 51.16 53.25 -3.80
CA ARG A 15 50.49 53.81 -4.98
C ARG A 15 50.13 52.72 -5.99
N ASP A 16 50.98 51.69 -6.08
CA ASP A 16 50.79 50.54 -6.98
C ASP A 16 49.95 49.40 -6.40
N ALA A 17 49.50 49.52 -5.15
CA ALA A 17 48.69 48.48 -4.53
C ALA A 17 47.34 48.33 -5.26
N PRO A 18 46.94 47.12 -5.72
CA PRO A 18 45.76 46.91 -6.57
C PRO A 18 44.44 47.44 -6.00
N TYR A 19 44.34 47.53 -4.68
CA TYR A 19 43.18 47.97 -3.92
C TYR A 19 43.13 49.49 -3.67
N LEU A 20 44.25 50.21 -3.80
CA LEU A 20 44.33 51.66 -3.60
C LEU A 20 44.15 52.44 -4.91
N GLY A 21 44.61 51.90 -6.04
CA GLY A 21 44.49 52.55 -7.35
C GLY A 21 43.06 52.73 -7.87
N LYS A 22 42.08 52.01 -7.31
CA LYS A 22 40.65 52.07 -7.68
C LYS A 22 39.78 52.83 -6.67
N ALA A 23 40.37 53.51 -5.68
CA ALA A 23 39.62 54.23 -4.66
C ALA A 23 39.49 55.73 -5.00
N GLU A 24 38.27 56.27 -4.94
CA GLU A 24 37.98 57.67 -5.30
C GLU A 24 38.39 58.64 -4.19
N SER A 25 38.41 58.18 -2.94
CA SER A 25 38.78 58.97 -1.76
C SER A 25 39.56 58.14 -0.73
N VAL A 26 40.21 58.83 0.21
CA VAL A 26 40.90 58.19 1.35
C VAL A 26 39.92 57.35 2.18
N ALA A 27 38.69 57.81 2.36
CA ALA A 27 37.65 57.09 3.10
C ALA A 27 37.23 55.80 2.36
N ASP A 28 37.08 55.86 1.03
CA ASP A 28 36.79 54.68 0.20
C ASP A 28 37.96 53.67 0.20
N ALA A 29 39.19 54.16 0.16
CA ALA A 29 40.39 53.32 0.29
C ALA A 29 40.42 52.59 1.63
N LEU A 30 40.19 53.30 2.75
CA LEU A 30 40.13 52.70 4.08
C LEU A 30 38.99 51.68 4.19
N GLY A 31 37.82 51.99 3.63
CA GLY A 31 36.66 51.09 3.60
C GLY A 31 36.95 49.79 2.84
N LYS A 32 37.58 49.88 1.66
CA LYS A 32 38.03 48.71 0.87
C LYS A 32 39.08 47.88 1.62
N LEU A 33 40.00 48.54 2.33
CA LEU A 33 41.05 47.86 3.11
C LEU A 33 40.46 47.16 4.34
N GLN A 34 39.52 47.79 5.05
CA GLN A 34 38.78 47.17 6.15
C GLN A 34 37.92 46.00 5.68
N HIS A 35 37.27 46.12 4.51
CA HIS A 35 36.50 45.03 3.92
C HIS A 35 37.40 43.85 3.49
N ALA A 36 38.55 44.13 2.87
CA ALA A 36 39.54 43.12 2.52
C ALA A 36 40.11 42.45 3.77
N ALA A 37 40.44 43.21 4.81
CA ALA A 37 40.91 42.67 6.09
C ALA A 37 39.83 41.79 6.75
N LYS A 38 38.56 42.20 6.68
CA LYS A 38 37.43 41.40 7.17
C LYS A 38 37.28 40.09 6.38
N LEU A 39 37.35 40.15 5.05
CA LEU A 39 37.30 38.97 4.18
C LEU A 39 38.46 38.01 4.44
N VAL A 40 39.67 38.52 4.60
CA VAL A 40 40.86 37.73 4.93
C VAL A 40 40.73 37.10 6.32
N GLY A 41 40.13 37.81 7.28
CA GLY A 41 39.85 37.29 8.63
C GLY A 41 38.75 36.24 8.67
N THR A 42 37.72 36.34 7.81
CA THR A 42 36.62 35.37 7.72
C THR A 42 36.89 34.21 6.75
N SER A 43 37.93 34.30 5.92
CA SER A 43 38.29 33.23 5.00
C SER A 43 38.88 32.06 5.78
N VAL A 44 38.13 30.96 5.81
CA VAL A 44 38.66 29.68 6.31
C VAL A 44 39.68 29.19 5.28
N ARG A 45 40.98 29.27 5.61
CA ARG A 45 42.06 28.80 4.72
C ARG A 45 42.00 27.29 4.60
N ILE A 46 41.84 26.78 3.38
CA ILE A 46 41.89 25.35 3.09
C ILE A 46 43.33 24.87 3.34
N PRO A 47 43.56 23.89 4.23
CA PRO A 47 44.88 23.33 4.48
C PRO A 47 45.47 22.74 3.19
N ASP A 48 46.76 22.93 2.96
CA ASP A 48 47.47 22.32 1.83
C ASP A 48 47.83 20.85 2.13
N GLU A 49 48.42 20.14 1.16
CA GLU A 49 48.79 18.73 1.32
C GLU A 49 49.80 18.51 2.46
N ASN A 50 50.64 19.50 2.74
CA ASN A 50 51.67 19.45 3.78
C ASN A 50 51.21 19.99 5.14
N ALA A 51 49.95 20.43 5.26
CA ALA A 51 49.41 20.97 6.49
C ALA A 51 49.41 19.90 7.59
N SER A 52 49.79 20.32 8.79
CA SER A 52 49.81 19.44 9.96
C SER A 52 48.40 18.94 10.30
N ASP A 53 48.31 17.79 10.97
CA ASP A 53 47.03 17.25 11.42
C ASP A 53 46.27 18.24 12.31
N SER A 54 47.00 19.01 13.13
CA SER A 54 46.43 20.07 13.96
C SER A 54 45.77 21.18 13.14
N ASP A 55 46.35 21.58 12.00
CA ASP A 55 45.76 22.61 11.14
C ASP A 55 44.51 22.10 10.43
N ARG A 56 44.51 20.83 10.04
CA ARG A 56 43.36 20.15 9.44
C ARG A 56 42.21 20.03 10.43
N GLU A 57 42.48 19.68 11.68
CA GLU A 57 41.47 19.64 12.75
C GLU A 57 40.89 21.02 13.03
N ALA A 58 41.72 22.07 13.13
CA ALA A 58 41.24 23.44 13.35
C ALA A 58 40.38 23.95 12.18
N PHE A 59 40.72 23.58 10.94
CA PHE A 59 39.90 23.87 9.77
C PHE A 59 38.54 23.17 9.85
N LEU A 60 38.53 21.87 10.14
CA LEU A 60 37.31 21.08 10.25
C LEU A 60 36.41 21.57 11.40
N ALA A 61 36.99 22.00 12.52
CA ALA A 61 36.25 22.59 13.64
C ALA A 61 35.51 23.87 13.20
N LYS A 62 36.19 24.79 12.50
CA LYS A 62 35.56 25.99 11.94
C LYS A 62 34.52 25.69 10.87
N LEU A 63 34.76 24.67 10.05
CA LEU A 63 33.82 24.25 9.02
C LEU A 63 32.52 23.71 9.65
N GLY A 64 32.62 23.04 10.80
CA GLY A 64 31.47 22.53 11.55
C GLY A 64 30.60 23.61 12.21
N GLU A 65 31.08 24.86 12.32
CA GLU A 65 30.30 26.01 12.77
C GLU A 65 29.43 26.61 11.65
N VAL A 66 29.71 26.28 10.39
CA VAL A 66 28.96 26.79 9.23
C VAL A 66 27.68 25.98 9.08
N ASP A 67 26.54 26.69 9.12
CA ASP A 67 25.23 26.07 8.88
C ASP A 67 25.18 25.37 7.51
N GLY A 68 24.61 24.16 7.48
CA GLY A 68 24.55 23.31 6.30
C GLY A 68 25.83 22.52 5.96
N VAL A 69 26.93 22.67 6.71
CA VAL A 69 28.14 21.86 6.52
C VAL A 69 28.23 20.78 7.61
N ALA A 70 28.19 19.53 7.19
CA ALA A 70 28.40 18.39 8.07
C ALA A 70 29.61 17.58 7.61
N ARG A 71 30.47 17.19 8.55
CA ARG A 71 31.56 16.26 8.29
C ARG A 71 30.97 14.89 8.02
N MET A 72 31.30 14.30 6.87
CA MET A 72 30.96 12.92 6.60
C MET A 72 31.84 12.02 7.49
N PRO A 73 31.25 11.21 8.37
CA PRO A 73 32.00 10.27 9.18
C PRO A 73 32.59 9.18 8.29
N LEU A 74 33.69 8.59 8.75
CA LEU A 74 34.28 7.43 8.11
C LEU A 74 33.36 6.21 8.32
N SER A 75 33.47 5.20 7.47
CA SER A 75 32.58 4.02 7.50
C SER A 75 32.66 3.20 8.80
N ASP A 76 33.73 3.37 9.57
CA ASP A 76 33.99 2.71 10.85
C ASP A 76 33.61 3.57 12.08
N ASP A 77 33.21 4.83 11.87
CA ASP A 77 32.81 5.76 12.94
C ASP A 77 31.29 5.77 13.15
N ALA A 78 30.81 4.77 13.91
CA ALA A 78 29.39 4.63 14.23
C ALA A 78 28.82 5.81 15.04
N GLU A 79 29.62 6.42 15.91
CA GLU A 79 29.19 7.57 16.72
C GLU A 79 29.05 8.83 15.85
N GLY A 80 30.02 9.07 14.95
CA GLY A 80 29.96 10.14 13.97
C GLY A 80 28.76 10.01 13.04
N LEU A 81 28.42 8.78 12.61
CA LEU A 81 27.22 8.52 11.80
C LEU A 81 25.94 8.82 12.58
N LYS A 82 25.86 8.42 13.84
CA LYS A 82 24.71 8.73 14.70
C LYS A 82 24.55 10.24 14.89
N ALA A 83 25.63 10.97 15.14
CA ALA A 83 25.61 12.42 15.28
C ALA A 83 25.20 13.13 13.97
N LEU A 84 25.66 12.63 12.83
CA LEU A 84 25.23 13.12 11.51
C LEU A 84 23.74 12.88 11.29
N MET A 85 23.25 11.67 11.56
CA MET A 85 21.83 11.32 11.40
C MET A 85 20.94 12.14 12.34
N ALA A 86 21.35 12.37 13.58
CA ALA A 86 20.63 13.24 14.50
C ALA A 86 20.50 14.67 13.94
N LYS A 87 21.57 15.23 13.35
CA LYS A 87 21.51 16.53 12.65
C LYS A 87 20.59 16.51 11.42
N LEU A 88 20.45 15.37 10.75
CA LEU A 88 19.53 15.18 9.63
C LEU A 88 18.06 15.00 10.05
N GLY A 89 17.78 15.00 11.37
CA GLY A 89 16.43 14.86 11.90
C GLY A 89 16.02 13.42 12.18
N THR A 90 16.97 12.54 12.47
CA THR A 90 16.69 11.26 13.13
C THR A 90 16.48 11.50 14.63
N PRO A 91 15.31 11.19 15.19
CA PRO A 91 15.04 11.37 16.61
C PRO A 91 15.83 10.40 17.50
N GLU A 92 16.00 10.78 18.77
CA GLU A 92 16.67 9.93 19.77
C GLU A 92 15.72 8.86 20.34
N GLU A 93 14.44 9.16 20.40
CA GLU A 93 13.40 8.28 20.94
C GLU A 93 12.36 7.93 19.86
N GLY A 94 11.84 6.70 19.92
CA GLY A 94 10.83 6.24 18.96
C GLY A 94 9.51 7.02 19.04
N THR A 95 9.22 7.68 20.17
CA THR A 95 8.01 8.47 20.41
C THR A 95 7.92 9.74 19.57
N ASP A 96 9.04 10.26 19.08
CA ASP A 96 9.07 11.47 18.26
C ASP A 96 8.63 11.22 16.81
N TYR A 97 8.57 9.95 16.39
CA TYR A 97 8.02 9.56 15.10
C TYR A 97 6.49 9.68 15.10
N LYS A 98 6.03 10.79 14.51
CA LYS A 98 4.60 11.05 14.27
C LYS A 98 4.11 10.26 13.06
N LEU A 99 3.12 9.41 13.31
CA LEU A 99 2.41 8.71 12.25
C LEU A 99 1.51 9.70 11.51
N PRO A 100 1.40 9.60 10.18
CA PRO A 100 0.49 10.44 9.41
C PRO A 100 -0.95 10.09 9.78
N GLU A 101 -1.75 11.13 10.05
CA GLU A 101 -3.20 11.03 10.13
C GLU A 101 -3.74 10.95 8.70
N LEU A 102 -4.42 9.84 8.38
CA LEU A 102 -5.01 9.59 7.08
C LEU A 102 -6.52 9.39 7.26
N GLU A 103 -7.30 9.89 6.31
CA GLU A 103 -8.75 9.72 6.32
C GLU A 103 -9.09 8.23 6.23
N ASP A 104 -10.02 7.76 7.06
CA ASP A 104 -10.49 6.37 7.15
C ASP A 104 -9.42 5.31 7.44
N PHE A 105 -8.26 5.70 8.00
CA PHE A 105 -7.24 4.76 8.45
C PHE A 105 -6.86 5.00 9.90
N THR A 106 -7.02 3.97 10.72
CA THR A 106 -6.56 3.99 12.12
C THR A 106 -5.40 3.03 12.26
N TRP A 107 -4.26 3.54 12.71
CA TRP A 107 -3.11 2.71 13.04
C TRP A 107 -3.43 1.85 14.26
N GLY A 108 -3.25 0.53 14.15
CA GLY A 108 -3.24 -0.35 15.31
C GLY A 108 -2.07 0.02 16.24
N GLU A 109 -2.31 0.05 17.55
CA GLU A 109 -1.30 0.48 18.54
C GLU A 109 -0.01 -0.35 18.49
N GLU A 110 -0.16 -1.67 18.31
CA GLU A 110 0.98 -2.60 18.17
C GLU A 110 1.78 -2.34 16.89
N THR A 111 1.10 -2.22 15.74
CA THR A 111 1.74 -1.91 14.45
C THR A 111 2.42 -0.54 14.47
N ALA A 112 1.79 0.45 15.10
CA ALA A 112 2.33 1.79 15.29
C ALA A 112 3.63 1.75 16.11
N ALA A 113 3.64 1.02 17.23
CA ALA A 113 4.82 0.87 18.07
C ALA A 113 5.96 0.16 17.31
N ALA A 114 5.66 -0.96 16.65
CA ALA A 114 6.64 -1.71 15.87
C ALA A 114 7.25 -0.90 14.72
N LEU A 115 6.46 -0.07 14.02
CA LEU A 115 6.95 0.80 12.97
C LEU A 115 7.90 1.88 13.50
N ARG A 116 7.62 2.45 14.67
CA ARG A 116 8.49 3.45 15.31
C ARG A 116 9.80 2.83 15.78
N GLU A 117 9.74 1.64 16.36
CA GLU A 117 10.92 0.88 16.78
C GLU A 117 11.82 0.55 15.58
N TYR A 118 11.23 0.02 14.51
CA TYR A 118 11.94 -0.26 13.27
C TYR A 118 12.58 0.99 12.66
N ALA A 119 11.86 2.12 12.68
CA ALA A 119 12.38 3.39 12.15
C ALA A 119 13.58 3.90 12.96
N LEU A 120 13.53 3.75 14.28
CA LEU A 120 14.63 4.10 15.19
C LEU A 120 15.86 3.21 14.95
N GLU A 121 15.66 1.89 14.87
CA GLU A 121 16.72 0.92 14.59
C GLU A 121 17.38 1.17 13.22
N ALA A 122 16.57 1.49 12.21
CA ALA A 122 17.04 1.82 10.86
C ALA A 122 17.62 3.24 10.73
N GLY A 123 17.57 4.06 11.78
CA GLY A 123 18.08 5.43 11.78
C GLY A 123 17.36 6.36 10.81
N MET A 124 16.07 6.12 10.54
CA MET A 124 15.30 6.90 9.58
C MET A 124 15.06 8.33 10.07
N THR A 125 15.11 9.32 9.19
CA THR A 125 14.68 10.68 9.57
C THR A 125 13.15 10.73 9.71
N VAL A 126 12.62 11.68 10.49
CA VAL A 126 11.16 11.87 10.64
C VAL A 126 10.49 12.01 9.26
N SER A 127 11.11 12.75 8.33
CA SER A 127 10.55 12.95 6.98
C SER A 127 10.47 11.67 6.15
N GLN A 128 11.45 10.77 6.29
CA GLN A 128 11.47 9.47 5.64
C GLN A 128 10.44 8.55 6.27
N PHE A 129 10.36 8.53 7.60
CA PHE A 129 9.36 7.76 8.34
C PHE A 129 7.94 8.15 7.94
N THR A 130 7.60 9.44 7.95
CA THR A 130 6.24 9.89 7.59
C THR A 130 5.87 9.47 6.16
N LYS A 131 6.80 9.55 5.19
CA LYS A 131 6.57 9.09 3.81
C LYS A 131 6.39 7.58 3.72
N MET A 132 7.21 6.82 4.44
CA MET A 132 7.11 5.37 4.50
C MET A 132 5.78 4.95 5.13
N ALA A 133 5.43 5.49 6.29
CA ALA A 133 4.19 5.21 6.99
C ALA A 133 2.98 5.55 6.11
N ALA A 134 2.97 6.70 5.43
CA ALA A 134 1.90 7.05 4.50
C ALA A 134 1.75 6.02 3.36
N LYS A 135 2.87 5.54 2.81
CA LYS A 135 2.85 4.52 1.75
C LYS A 135 2.38 3.16 2.26
N VAL A 136 2.75 2.78 3.48
CA VAL A 136 2.28 1.55 4.12
C VAL A 136 0.77 1.62 4.34
N ALA A 137 0.26 2.69 4.93
CA ALA A 137 -1.17 2.88 5.14
C ALA A 137 -1.96 2.90 3.83
N ALA A 138 -1.48 3.59 2.79
CA ALA A 138 -2.11 3.57 1.47
C ALA A 138 -2.20 2.14 0.91
N LYS A 139 -1.13 1.34 1.06
CA LYS A 139 -1.13 -0.05 0.62
C LYS A 139 -2.10 -0.93 1.42
N GLU A 140 -2.23 -0.72 2.72
CA GLU A 140 -3.18 -1.43 3.57
C GLU A 140 -4.64 -1.06 3.22
N GLN A 141 -4.91 0.22 2.94
CA GLN A 141 -6.21 0.66 2.44
C GLN A 141 -6.54 0.00 1.10
N ASP A 142 -5.59 0.01 0.15
CA ASP A 142 -5.77 -0.64 -1.15
C ASP A 142 -6.00 -2.15 -0.99
N ALA A 143 -5.26 -2.83 -0.11
CA ALA A 143 -5.42 -4.24 0.17
C ALA A 143 -6.80 -4.55 0.79
N THR A 144 -7.26 -3.70 1.71
CA THR A 144 -8.58 -3.81 2.34
C THR A 144 -9.70 -3.58 1.33
N ALA A 145 -9.56 -2.58 0.45
CA ALA A 145 -10.50 -2.29 -0.61
C ALA A 145 -10.58 -3.44 -1.63
N LEU A 146 -9.43 -3.98 -2.06
CA LEU A 146 -9.36 -5.13 -2.96
C LEU A 146 -9.99 -6.39 -2.34
N THR A 147 -9.74 -6.65 -1.06
CA THR A 147 -10.33 -7.79 -0.35
C THR A 147 -11.84 -7.63 -0.23
N SER A 148 -12.30 -6.41 0.10
CA SER A 148 -13.74 -6.09 0.18
C SER A 148 -14.43 -6.25 -1.18
N GLN A 149 -13.80 -5.75 -2.25
CA GLN A 149 -14.31 -5.88 -3.61
C GLN A 149 -14.35 -7.35 -4.07
N ALA A 150 -13.29 -8.12 -3.81
CA ALA A 150 -13.26 -9.54 -4.13
C ALA A 150 -14.39 -10.30 -3.42
N GLY A 151 -14.64 -9.99 -2.14
CA GLY A 151 -15.76 -10.56 -1.40
C GLY A 151 -17.13 -10.15 -1.95
N GLU A 152 -17.30 -8.91 -2.39
CA GLU A 152 -18.53 -8.46 -3.04
C GLU A 152 -18.78 -9.15 -4.37
N ASP A 153 -17.74 -9.31 -5.20
CA ASP A 153 -17.86 -9.92 -6.52
C ASP A 153 -18.16 -11.41 -6.41
N LEU A 154 -17.54 -12.10 -5.45
CA LEU A 154 -17.88 -13.48 -5.08
C LEU A 154 -19.34 -13.61 -4.65
N ARG A 155 -19.85 -12.70 -3.81
CA ARG A 155 -21.27 -12.70 -3.40
C ARG A 155 -22.21 -12.43 -4.59
N LYS A 156 -21.84 -11.55 -5.51
CA LYS A 156 -22.62 -11.29 -6.73
C LYS A 156 -22.66 -12.52 -7.63
N GLU A 157 -21.54 -13.23 -7.78
CA GLU A 157 -21.44 -14.44 -8.58
C GLU A 157 -22.35 -15.56 -8.03
N ILE A 158 -22.29 -15.81 -6.72
CA ILE A 158 -23.16 -16.80 -6.07
C ILE A 158 -24.63 -16.42 -6.22
N ARG A 159 -24.98 -15.15 -6.01
CA ARG A 159 -26.37 -14.67 -6.18
C ARG A 159 -26.84 -14.80 -7.62
N LEU A 160 -25.95 -14.59 -8.60
CA LEU A 160 -26.27 -14.74 -10.02
C LEU A 160 -26.55 -16.21 -10.39
N ASP A 161 -25.76 -17.14 -9.87
CA ASP A 161 -25.90 -18.58 -10.16
C ASP A 161 -27.12 -19.19 -9.44
N TRP A 162 -27.26 -18.95 -8.14
CA TRP A 162 -28.28 -19.59 -7.30
C TRP A 162 -29.63 -18.86 -7.32
N GLY A 163 -29.65 -17.58 -7.70
CA GLY A 163 -30.85 -16.76 -7.78
C GLY A 163 -31.68 -16.79 -6.49
N ASP A 164 -32.97 -17.06 -6.63
CA ASP A 164 -33.93 -17.10 -5.51
C ASP A 164 -33.74 -18.32 -4.58
N THR A 165 -32.96 -19.32 -5.00
CA THR A 165 -32.71 -20.53 -4.19
C THR A 165 -31.51 -20.40 -3.23
N LEU A 166 -30.89 -19.22 -3.19
CA LEU A 166 -29.70 -18.96 -2.38
C LEU A 166 -29.90 -19.33 -0.90
N GLU A 167 -30.98 -18.83 -0.29
CA GLU A 167 -31.25 -19.04 1.14
C GLU A 167 -31.54 -20.51 1.47
N ASP A 168 -32.28 -21.20 0.61
CA ASP A 168 -32.60 -22.62 0.78
C ASP A 168 -31.33 -23.49 0.71
N ARG A 169 -30.43 -23.16 -0.22
CA ARG A 169 -29.14 -23.86 -0.39
C ARG A 169 -28.21 -23.59 0.78
N GLU A 170 -28.08 -22.34 1.21
CA GLU A 170 -27.33 -21.97 2.40
C GLU A 170 -27.88 -22.71 3.64
N ALA A 171 -29.20 -22.77 3.82
CA ALA A 171 -29.82 -23.50 4.93
C ALA A 171 -29.53 -25.01 4.90
N LEU A 172 -29.54 -25.61 3.70
CA LEU A 172 -29.20 -27.02 3.53
C LEU A 172 -27.73 -27.30 3.88
N ILE A 173 -26.81 -26.44 3.41
CA ILE A 173 -25.37 -26.54 3.73
C ILE A 173 -25.14 -26.37 5.23
N ARG A 174 -25.75 -25.36 5.86
CA ARG A 174 -25.64 -25.11 7.31
C ARG A 174 -26.10 -26.33 8.12
N GLY A 175 -27.28 -26.86 7.79
CA GLY A 175 -27.82 -28.04 8.46
C GLY A 175 -26.96 -29.30 8.27
N TRP A 176 -26.22 -29.41 7.17
CA TRP A 176 -25.21 -30.45 6.98
C TRP A 176 -23.96 -30.17 7.82
N MET A 177 -23.40 -28.96 7.79
CA MET A 177 -22.20 -28.57 8.55
C MET A 177 -22.35 -28.79 10.06
N ASP A 178 -23.54 -28.50 10.60
CA ASP A 178 -23.87 -28.71 12.02
C ASP A 178 -23.76 -30.20 12.40
N LYS A 179 -24.17 -31.09 11.50
CA LYS A 179 -24.18 -32.55 11.73
C LYS A 179 -22.84 -33.22 11.39
N SER A 180 -22.11 -32.69 10.41
CA SER A 180 -20.91 -33.34 9.84
C SER A 180 -19.61 -33.03 10.58
N THR A 181 -19.66 -32.35 11.72
CA THR A 181 -18.47 -31.87 12.46
C THR A 181 -17.49 -31.11 11.55
N ALA A 182 -18.01 -30.32 10.61
CA ALA A 182 -17.20 -29.52 9.71
C ALA A 182 -16.20 -28.63 10.49
N PRO A 183 -14.95 -28.46 10.01
CA PRO A 183 -13.96 -27.63 10.67
C PRO A 183 -14.48 -26.22 10.96
N GLU A 184 -14.15 -25.67 12.13
CA GLU A 184 -14.61 -24.34 12.56
C GLU A 184 -14.22 -23.23 11.58
N SER A 185 -13.02 -23.32 10.98
CA SER A 185 -12.56 -22.39 9.96
C SER A 185 -13.47 -22.37 8.71
N LEU A 186 -13.99 -23.53 8.30
CA LEU A 186 -14.89 -23.63 7.16
C LEU A 186 -16.28 -23.09 7.50
N ARG A 187 -16.76 -23.34 8.73
CA ARG A 187 -18.02 -22.75 9.22
C ARG A 187 -17.93 -21.23 9.28
N ALA A 188 -16.84 -20.68 9.80
CA ALA A 188 -16.60 -19.25 9.84
C ALA A 188 -16.60 -18.65 8.41
N GLN A 189 -15.86 -19.24 7.47
CA GLN A 189 -15.86 -18.79 6.07
C GLN A 189 -17.25 -18.86 5.41
N PHE A 190 -18.04 -19.88 5.74
CA PHE A 190 -19.41 -20.01 5.24
C PHE A 190 -20.33 -18.92 5.82
N GLU A 191 -20.30 -18.68 7.13
CA GLU A 191 -21.12 -17.64 7.78
C GLU A 191 -20.70 -16.22 7.34
N ASP A 192 -19.40 -15.99 7.13
CA ASP A 192 -18.87 -14.74 6.57
C ASP A 192 -19.13 -14.57 5.07
N ARG A 193 -19.74 -15.59 4.42
CA ARG A 193 -20.00 -15.65 2.97
C ARG A 193 -18.75 -15.37 2.13
N ASN A 194 -17.63 -15.96 2.55
CA ASN A 194 -16.32 -15.80 1.92
C ASN A 194 -15.85 -17.07 1.18
N LEU A 195 -16.78 -17.97 0.84
CA LEU A 195 -16.51 -19.18 0.06
C LEU A 195 -16.82 -18.96 -1.40
N ASP A 196 -15.92 -19.35 -2.29
CA ASP A 196 -16.09 -19.22 -3.73
C ASP A 196 -17.21 -20.12 -4.27
N LEU A 197 -17.78 -19.76 -5.42
CA LEU A 197 -18.90 -20.48 -6.04
C LEU A 197 -18.61 -21.98 -6.24
N PRO A 198 -17.43 -22.42 -6.73
CA PRO A 198 -17.09 -23.84 -6.81
C PRO A 198 -17.18 -24.58 -5.47
N THR A 199 -16.66 -23.99 -4.39
CA THR A 199 -16.73 -24.58 -3.04
C THR A 199 -18.16 -24.63 -2.53
N MET A 200 -18.93 -23.57 -2.74
CA MET A 200 -20.36 -23.52 -2.37
C MET A 200 -21.17 -24.59 -3.11
N ASN A 201 -20.91 -24.80 -4.40
CA ASN A 201 -21.54 -25.84 -5.21
C ASN A 201 -21.15 -27.25 -4.76
N TRP A 202 -19.88 -27.46 -4.40
CA TRP A 202 -19.41 -28.72 -3.83
C TRP A 202 -20.07 -29.03 -2.48
N LEU A 203 -20.13 -28.04 -1.58
CA LEU A 203 -20.80 -28.16 -0.28
C LEU A 203 -22.29 -28.46 -0.43
N HIS A 204 -22.97 -27.77 -1.35
CA HIS A 204 -24.37 -28.05 -1.67
C HIS A 204 -24.55 -29.48 -2.18
N GLY A 205 -23.67 -29.95 -3.08
CA GLY A 205 -23.68 -31.32 -3.59
C GLY A 205 -23.55 -32.37 -2.48
N ILE A 206 -22.64 -32.16 -1.52
CA ILE A 206 -22.52 -33.05 -0.35
C ILE A 206 -23.79 -32.99 0.50
N ALA A 207 -24.26 -31.79 0.85
CA ALA A 207 -25.44 -31.64 1.69
C ALA A 207 -26.69 -32.29 1.07
N LYS A 208 -26.83 -32.23 -0.26
CA LYS A 208 -27.88 -32.90 -1.04
C LYS A 208 -27.80 -34.42 -0.96
N GLN A 209 -26.59 -35.00 -1.01
CA GLN A 209 -26.38 -36.45 -0.84
C GLN A 209 -26.80 -36.92 0.56
N PHE A 210 -26.42 -36.16 1.61
CA PHE A 210 -26.79 -36.49 2.99
C PHE A 210 -28.28 -36.36 3.29
N LYS A 211 -29.01 -35.49 2.59
CA LYS A 211 -30.49 -35.43 2.69
C LYS A 211 -31.17 -36.71 2.19
N GLY A 212 -30.50 -37.44 1.28
CA GLY A 212 -30.96 -38.73 0.74
C GLY A 212 -30.84 -39.89 1.73
N ASP A 213 -29.79 -39.90 2.56
CA ASP A 213 -29.53 -40.99 3.53
C ASP A 213 -30.10 -40.73 4.93
N VAL A 214 -30.54 -39.50 5.22
CA VAL A 214 -31.20 -39.14 6.48
C VAL A 214 -32.47 -38.35 6.22
N SER A 215 -33.40 -38.88 5.43
CA SER A 215 -34.77 -38.39 5.50
C SER A 215 -35.43 -38.93 6.78
N PRO A 216 -35.86 -38.08 7.74
CA PRO A 216 -37.05 -38.43 8.47
C PRO A 216 -38.14 -38.57 7.42
N ILE A 217 -38.87 -39.69 7.49
CA ILE A 217 -40.11 -39.88 6.75
C ILE A 217 -41.07 -38.79 7.20
N SER A 218 -41.01 -37.62 6.56
CA SER A 218 -42.12 -36.70 6.51
C SER A 218 -43.15 -37.38 5.61
N LYS A 219 -44.00 -38.18 6.25
CA LYS A 219 -45.30 -38.61 5.77
C LYS A 219 -46.09 -37.34 5.45
N ASP A 220 -45.92 -36.79 4.26
CA ASP A 220 -47.02 -36.19 3.51
C ASP A 220 -46.56 -36.00 2.07
N GLY A 221 -47.01 -36.95 1.25
CA GLY A 221 -46.71 -37.05 -0.15
C GLY A 221 -47.38 -35.94 -0.94
N SER A 222 -46.56 -35.01 -1.39
CA SER A 222 -46.80 -34.22 -2.58
C SER A 222 -45.41 -33.97 -3.14
N GLY A 223 -45.01 -34.77 -4.13
CA GLY A 223 -43.78 -34.58 -4.90
C GLY A 223 -43.87 -33.29 -5.71
N GLY A 224 -43.67 -32.15 -5.03
CA GLY A 224 -43.55 -30.85 -5.67
C GLY A 224 -42.27 -30.82 -6.48
N ASP A 225 -42.42 -30.51 -7.78
CA ASP A 225 -41.34 -30.11 -8.69
C ASP A 225 -40.44 -29.12 -7.94
N THR A 226 -39.28 -29.57 -7.43
CA THR A 226 -38.34 -28.67 -6.76
C THR A 226 -37.86 -27.69 -7.84
N PRO A 227 -38.05 -26.37 -7.67
CA PRO A 227 -37.64 -25.41 -8.68
C PRO A 227 -36.15 -25.55 -8.94
N LEU A 228 -35.78 -25.90 -10.18
CA LEU A 228 -34.38 -25.91 -10.63
C LEU A 228 -33.90 -24.47 -10.73
N ASP A 229 -32.70 -24.19 -10.22
CA ASP A 229 -32.05 -22.89 -10.38
C ASP A 229 -31.54 -22.71 -11.82
N PRO A 230 -31.13 -21.49 -12.22
CA PRO A 230 -30.63 -21.24 -13.56
C PRO A 230 -29.39 -22.06 -13.92
N GLY A 231 -28.44 -22.25 -13.00
CA GLY A 231 -27.21 -23.03 -13.21
C GLY A 231 -27.48 -24.53 -13.44
N GLU A 232 -28.25 -25.18 -12.57
CA GLU A 232 -28.67 -26.59 -12.75
C GLU A 232 -29.57 -26.73 -13.98
N ALA A 233 -30.41 -25.73 -14.30
CA ALA A 233 -31.20 -25.73 -15.52
C ALA A 233 -30.31 -25.73 -16.77
N GLN A 234 -29.24 -24.94 -16.82
CA GLN A 234 -28.26 -24.96 -17.91
C GLN A 234 -27.55 -26.32 -18.03
N ALA A 235 -27.08 -26.88 -16.92
CA ALA A 235 -26.45 -28.21 -16.92
C ALA A 235 -27.42 -29.30 -17.40
N ALA A 236 -28.68 -29.24 -16.97
CA ALA A 236 -29.74 -30.15 -17.43
C ALA A 236 -30.08 -29.95 -18.91
N MET A 237 -30.01 -28.72 -19.44
CA MET A 237 -30.18 -28.45 -20.88
C MET A 237 -29.10 -29.15 -21.69
N THR A 238 -27.83 -29.10 -21.26
CA THR A 238 -26.74 -29.80 -21.96
C THR A 238 -26.98 -31.31 -22.00
N GLY A 239 -27.45 -31.91 -20.91
CA GLY A 239 -27.83 -33.32 -20.88
C GLY A 239 -28.94 -33.65 -21.89
N VAL A 240 -30.02 -32.87 -21.89
CA VAL A 240 -31.16 -33.06 -22.82
C VAL A 240 -30.73 -32.83 -24.28
N LEU A 241 -29.84 -31.87 -24.54
CA LEU A 241 -29.31 -31.62 -25.88
C LEU A 241 -28.45 -32.79 -26.38
N ASN A 242 -27.64 -33.39 -25.50
CA ASN A 242 -26.87 -34.58 -25.83
C ASN A 242 -27.79 -35.77 -26.14
N ASP A 243 -28.87 -35.96 -25.37
CA ASP A 243 -29.86 -37.02 -25.62
C ASP A 243 -30.63 -36.80 -26.94
N LEU A 244 -30.90 -35.53 -27.29
CA LEU A 244 -31.52 -35.17 -28.57
C LEU A 244 -30.56 -35.31 -29.76
N THR A 245 -29.25 -35.22 -29.52
CA THR A 245 -28.24 -35.30 -30.58
C THR A 245 -28.16 -36.72 -31.12
N GLY A 246 -28.67 -36.92 -32.34
CA GLY A 246 -28.75 -38.23 -33.00
C GLY A 246 -30.10 -38.93 -32.84
N MET A 247 -31.05 -38.34 -32.10
CA MET A 247 -32.42 -38.84 -32.03
C MET A 247 -33.23 -38.32 -33.23
N ARG A 248 -33.95 -39.22 -33.90
CA ARG A 248 -34.84 -38.86 -35.02
C ARG A 248 -36.19 -38.35 -34.50
N GLU A 249 -36.87 -37.50 -35.27
CA GLU A 249 -38.16 -36.89 -34.89
C GLU A 249 -39.30 -37.91 -34.70
N ASP A 250 -39.20 -39.10 -35.32
CA ASP A 250 -40.16 -40.19 -35.20
C ASP A 250 -40.00 -40.98 -33.88
N ASN A 251 -38.94 -40.74 -33.10
CA ASN A 251 -38.76 -41.35 -31.81
C ASN A 251 -39.81 -40.80 -30.80
N PRO A 252 -40.58 -41.67 -30.11
CA PRO A 252 -41.60 -41.22 -29.16
C PRO A 252 -41.06 -40.34 -28.00
N GLN A 253 -39.76 -40.39 -27.72
CA GLN A 253 -39.10 -39.56 -26.69
C GLN A 253 -38.71 -38.16 -27.17
N TYR A 254 -38.72 -37.90 -28.50
CA TYR A 254 -38.26 -36.63 -29.06
C TYR A 254 -39.10 -35.43 -28.59
N LYS A 255 -40.43 -35.51 -28.72
CA LYS A 255 -41.35 -34.43 -28.31
C LYS A 255 -41.32 -34.13 -26.80
N PRO A 256 -41.33 -35.12 -25.89
CA PRO A 256 -41.15 -34.89 -24.46
C PRO A 256 -39.82 -34.20 -24.11
N LEU A 257 -38.71 -34.63 -24.70
CA LEU A 257 -37.39 -34.03 -24.46
C LEU A 257 -37.33 -32.59 -24.99
N GLN A 258 -37.93 -32.31 -26.15
CA GLN A 258 -38.04 -30.95 -26.67
C GLN A 258 -38.86 -30.03 -25.75
N ALA A 259 -40.00 -30.52 -25.22
CA ALA A 259 -40.80 -29.77 -24.26
C ALA A 259 -40.04 -29.51 -22.95
N LYS A 260 -39.27 -30.50 -22.47
CA LYS A 260 -38.38 -30.36 -21.32
C LYS A 260 -37.29 -29.32 -21.57
N LEU A 261 -36.69 -29.30 -22.75
CA LEU A 261 -35.69 -28.30 -23.14
C LEU A 261 -36.27 -26.88 -23.12
N VAL A 262 -37.49 -26.67 -23.63
CA VAL A 262 -38.16 -25.36 -23.59
C VAL A 262 -38.46 -24.93 -22.15
N LYS A 263 -38.89 -25.84 -21.28
CA LYS A 263 -39.11 -25.54 -19.85
C LYS A 263 -37.80 -25.14 -19.16
N LEU A 264 -36.73 -25.90 -19.39
CA LEU A 264 -35.40 -25.60 -18.84
C LEU A 264 -34.82 -24.30 -19.40
N GLN A 265 -35.04 -23.99 -20.68
CA GLN A 265 -34.59 -22.73 -21.28
C GLN A 265 -35.30 -21.52 -20.65
N ARG A 266 -36.60 -21.63 -20.33
CA ARG A 266 -37.33 -20.57 -19.62
C ARG A 266 -36.79 -20.36 -18.20
N LEU A 267 -36.46 -21.44 -17.49
CA LEU A 267 -35.86 -21.40 -16.15
C LEU A 267 -34.44 -20.81 -16.20
N ALA A 268 -33.59 -21.27 -17.13
CA ALA A 268 -32.22 -20.80 -17.32
C ALA A 268 -32.13 -19.34 -17.80
N SER A 269 -33.10 -18.89 -18.62
CA SER A 269 -33.20 -17.49 -19.03
C SER A 269 -33.66 -16.56 -17.90
N GLY A 270 -33.95 -17.13 -16.72
CA GLY A 270 -34.40 -16.41 -15.53
C GLY A 270 -35.51 -15.44 -15.89
N SER A 271 -36.67 -15.97 -16.31
CA SER A 271 -37.83 -15.21 -16.80
C SER A 271 -37.92 -13.80 -16.19
N ARG A 272 -37.25 -12.85 -16.85
CA ARG A 272 -37.47 -11.40 -16.79
C ARG A 272 -38.77 -11.14 -17.54
N ALA A 273 -39.86 -11.73 -17.07
CA ALA A 273 -41.18 -11.17 -17.28
C ALA A 273 -41.46 -10.39 -16.00
N ALA A 274 -41.41 -9.07 -16.13
CA ALA A 274 -41.80 -8.13 -15.09
C ALA A 274 -43.20 -8.42 -14.53
#